data_AF-A0A957PPA1-F1
#
_entry.id   AF-A0A957PPA1-F1
#
_cell.length_a   1.000
_cell.length_b   1.000
_cell.length_c   1.000
_cell.angle_alpha   90.00
_cell.angle_beta   90.00
_cell.angle_gamma   90.00
#
_symmetry.space_group_name_H-M   'P 1'
#
loop_
_entity.id
_entity.type
_entity.pdbx_description
1 polymer ?
#
loop_
_entity_poly.entity_id
_entity_poly.type
_entity_poly.pdbx_seq_one_letter_code
_entity_poly.pdbx_strand_id
1 'polypeptide(L)'
;PSMGPLQFGQQDEMVFLGRDLAEQRDYSEEVAEQIDDEVKQIVDNAYKRVRELLQNNLDKLHAVAKALLERETLNHDEFEEIFQAV
;
A
#
# COMPACT_ATOMS: atom_id res chain seq x y z
N PRO A 1 -5.60 13.46 10.16
CA PRO A 1 -5.50 13.81 8.74
C PRO A 1 -5.55 15.34 8.56
N SER A 2 -4.43 15.92 8.12
CA SER A 2 -4.22 17.38 7.98
C SER A 2 -5.10 18.02 6.89
N MET A 3 -5.52 17.22 5.90
CA MET A 3 -6.10 17.72 4.65
C MET A 3 -7.63 17.72 4.58
N GLY A 4 -8.34 17.24 5.62
CA GLY A 4 -9.81 17.11 5.60
C GLY A 4 -10.34 16.24 4.43
N PRO A 5 -11.66 16.05 4.31
CA PRO A 5 -12.26 15.35 3.17
C PRO A 5 -12.40 16.31 1.98
N LEU A 6 -11.28 16.77 1.43
CA LEU A 6 -11.24 17.58 0.21
C LEU A 6 -11.00 16.68 -1.00
N GLN A 7 -11.88 16.77 -1.99
CA GLN A 7 -11.70 16.12 -3.29
C GLN A 7 -10.66 16.94 -4.09
N PHE A 8 -9.41 16.51 -4.07
CA PHE A 8 -8.36 17.10 -4.90
C PHE A 8 -8.40 16.46 -6.29
N GLY A 9 -8.65 17.27 -7.32
CA GLY A 9 -8.82 16.81 -8.70
C GLY A 9 -10.27 16.43 -9.00
N GLN A 10 -10.98 17.30 -9.73
CA GLN A 10 -12.12 16.85 -10.53
C GLN A 10 -11.53 16.20 -11.79
N GLN A 11 -11.70 14.88 -11.90
CA GLN A 11 -11.53 14.20 -13.17
C GLN A 11 -12.79 14.47 -13.99
N ASP A 12 -12.94 15.70 -14.50
CA ASP A 12 -13.98 16.00 -15.48
C ASP A 12 -13.58 15.32 -16.78
N GLU A 13 -14.06 14.09 -16.95
CA GLU A 13 -13.88 13.29 -18.16
C GLU A 13 -14.73 13.91 -19.29
N MET A 14 -14.28 15.05 -19.83
CA MET A 14 -14.85 15.63 -21.04
C MET A 14 -14.40 14.81 -22.24
N VAL A 15 -15.19 13.78 -22.59
CA VAL A 15 -14.98 12.84 -23.72
C VAL A 15 -14.89 13.52 -25.11
N PHE A 16 -14.93 14.85 -25.19
CA PHE A 16 -15.11 15.60 -26.44
C PHE A 16 -14.00 16.59 -26.81
N LEU A 17 -13.13 17.01 -25.89
CA LEU A 17 -11.92 17.73 -26.25
C LEU A 17 -10.73 16.78 -26.12
N GLY A 18 -9.94 16.68 -27.19
CA GLY A 18 -8.79 15.79 -27.29
C GLY A 18 -7.93 15.80 -26.04
N ARG A 19 -7.34 14.64 -25.74
CA ARG A 19 -6.54 14.20 -24.59
C ARG A 19 -5.57 15.21 -23.93
N ASP A 20 -5.31 16.34 -24.55
CA ASP A 20 -4.28 17.30 -24.18
C ASP A 20 -4.82 18.55 -23.43
N LEU A 21 -6.14 18.70 -23.25
CA LEU A 21 -6.75 19.92 -22.67
C LEU A 21 -7.49 19.73 -21.32
N ALA A 22 -7.53 18.52 -20.75
CA ALA A 22 -8.39 18.21 -19.59
C ALA A 22 -7.65 17.87 -18.27
N GLU A 23 -6.34 18.12 -18.16
CA GLU A 23 -5.61 18.03 -16.88
C GLU A 23 -5.34 19.43 -16.30
N GLN A 24 -6.41 20.19 -16.03
CA GLN A 24 -6.24 21.40 -15.23
C GLN A 24 -6.24 21.00 -13.76
N ARG A 25 -5.02 20.82 -13.22
CA ARG A 25 -4.79 20.60 -11.79
C ARG A 25 -5.21 21.86 -11.02
N ASP A 26 -6.44 21.91 -10.52
CA ASP A 26 -6.95 23.02 -9.70
C ASP A 26 -6.43 22.98 -8.25
N TYR A 27 -5.13 22.78 -8.05
CA TYR A 27 -4.48 22.89 -6.74
C TYR A 27 -3.13 23.58 -6.86
N SER A 28 -2.77 24.41 -5.87
CA SER A 28 -1.48 25.11 -5.85
C SER A 28 -0.31 24.12 -5.70
N GLU A 29 0.89 24.52 -6.13
CA GLU A 29 2.11 23.73 -5.89
C GLU A 29 2.30 23.38 -4.40
N GLU A 30 1.93 24.30 -3.50
CA GLU A 30 1.95 24.07 -2.06
C GLU A 30 0.99 22.96 -1.62
N VAL A 31 -0.20 22.87 -2.21
CA VAL A 31 -1.14 21.78 -1.93
C VAL A 31 -0.65 20.46 -2.55
N ALA A 32 0.02 20.51 -3.70
CA ALA A 32 0.64 19.34 -4.31
C ALA A 32 1.73 18.74 -3.41
N GLU A 33 2.60 19.59 -2.87
CA GLU A 33 3.65 19.20 -1.92
C GLU A 33 3.06 18.56 -0.66
N GLN A 34 1.97 19.13 -0.12
CA GLN A 34 1.26 18.56 1.03
C GLN A 34 0.65 17.18 0.73
N ILE A 35 0.13 16.95 -0.48
CA ILE A 35 -0.38 15.64 -0.91
C ILE A 35 0.75 14.61 -0.94
N ASP A 36 1.85 14.93 -1.60
CA ASP A 36 2.99 14.03 -1.74
C ASP A 36 3.58 13.65 -0.36
N ASP A 37 3.66 14.63 0.56
CA ASP A 37 4.11 14.39 1.92
C ASP A 37 3.16 13.48 2.71
N GLU A 38 1.85 13.67 2.60
CA GLU A 38 0.87 12.80 3.27
C GLU A 38 0.92 11.38 2.70
N VAL A 39 1.01 11.22 1.37
CA VAL A 39 1.17 9.92 0.72
C VAL A 39 2.43 9.22 1.21
N LYS A 40 3.55 9.92 1.26
CA LYS A 40 4.81 9.39 1.77
C LYS A 40 4.67 8.93 3.23
N GLN A 41 4.04 9.74 4.08
CA GLN A 41 3.80 9.37 5.48
C GLN A 41 2.94 8.11 5.61
N ILE A 42 1.89 7.97 4.79
CA ILE A 42 1.04 6.78 4.77
C ILE A 42 1.86 5.54 4.42
N VAL A 43 2.67 5.60 3.37
CA VAL A 43 3.52 4.49 2.92
C VAL A 43 4.57 4.14 3.97
N ASP A 44 5.25 5.12 4.53
CA ASP A 44 6.26 4.90 5.57
C ASP A 44 5.68 4.27 6.83
N ASN A 45 4.50 4.71 7.25
CA ASN A 45 3.80 4.16 8.42
C ASN A 45 3.32 2.72 8.16
N ALA A 46 2.76 2.45 6.97
CA ALA A 46 2.39 1.10 6.57
C ALA A 46 3.62 0.17 6.53
N TYR A 47 4.73 0.62 5.96
CA TYR A 47 5.97 -0.14 5.90
C TYR A 47 6.51 -0.47 7.30
N LYS A 48 6.59 0.51 8.20
CA LYS A 48 7.02 0.31 9.59
C LYS A 48 6.13 -0.70 10.30
N ARG A 49 4.81 -0.55 10.19
CA ARG A 49 3.83 -1.46 10.80
C ARG A 49 3.99 -2.89 10.30
N VAL A 50 4.13 -3.08 8.98
CA VAL A 50 4.31 -4.42 8.40
C VAL A 50 5.64 -5.02 8.85
N ARG A 51 6.71 -4.23 8.87
CA ARG A 51 8.02 -4.68 9.36
C ARG A 51 7.96 -5.12 10.82
N GLU A 52 7.33 -4.35 11.69
CA GLU A 52 7.13 -4.71 13.10
C GLU A 52 6.28 -5.98 13.23
N LEU A 53 5.20 -6.11 12.45
CA LEU A 53 4.37 -7.30 12.45
C LEU A 53 5.17 -8.55 12.05
N LEU A 54 5.98 -8.46 11.00
CA LEU A 54 6.85 -9.56 10.56
C LEU A 54 7.94 -9.87 11.59
N GLN A 55 8.54 -8.85 12.22
CA GLN A 55 9.54 -9.03 13.27
C GLN A 55 8.96 -9.73 14.51
N ASN A 56 7.74 -9.36 14.91
CA ASN A 56 7.05 -9.97 16.04
C ASN A 56 6.61 -11.42 15.78
N ASN A 57 6.56 -11.84 14.52
CA ASN A 57 6.17 -13.20 14.09
C ASN A 57 7.29 -13.85 13.26
N LEU A 58 8.55 -13.56 13.59
CA LEU A 58 9.74 -14.03 12.86
C LEU A 58 9.84 -15.56 12.82
N ASP A 59 9.44 -16.21 13.91
CA ASP A 59 9.31 -17.65 14.04
C ASP A 59 8.35 -18.26 13.01
N LYS A 60 7.13 -17.70 12.88
CA LYS A 60 6.15 -18.09 11.87
C LYS A 60 6.66 -17.85 10.46
N LEU A 61 7.27 -16.69 10.23
CA LEU A 61 7.88 -16.34 8.94
C LEU A 61 8.95 -17.38 8.53
N HIS A 62 9.83 -17.75 9.46
CA HIS A 62 10.87 -18.75 9.21
C HIS A 62 10.30 -20.15 9.00
N ALA A 63 9.26 -20.53 9.74
CA ALA A 63 8.59 -21.83 9.56
C ALA A 63 7.98 -21.96 8.16
N VAL A 64 7.23 -20.94 7.71
CA VAL A 64 6.67 -20.91 6.35
C VAL A 64 7.78 -20.89 5.29
N ALA A 65 8.82 -20.07 5.48
CA ALA A 65 9.92 -19.98 4.53
C ALA A 65 10.66 -21.33 4.38
N LYS A 66 10.88 -22.04 5.48
CA LYS A 66 11.48 -23.38 5.45
C LYS A 66 10.58 -24.38 4.72
N ALA A 67 9.29 -24.35 4.99
CA ALA A 67 8.33 -25.22 4.30
C ALA A 67 8.27 -24.95 2.79
N LEU A 68 8.34 -23.69 2.37
CA LEU A 68 8.42 -23.32 0.95
C LEU A 68 9.72 -23.78 0.30
N LEU A 69 10.85 -23.76 1.03
CA LEU A 69 12.11 -24.32 0.51
C LEU A 69 12.04 -25.83 0.30
N GLU A 70 11.28 -26.55 1.12
CA GLU A 70 11.14 -28.02 1.02
C GLU A 70 10.10 -28.44 -0.02
N ARG A 71 8.99 -27.71 -0.16
CA ARG A 71 7.84 -28.08 -1.00
C ARG A 71 7.68 -27.26 -2.28
N GLU A 72 8.44 -26.18 -2.45
CA GLU A 72 8.38 -25.19 -3.54
C GLU A 72 7.07 -24.40 -3.65
N THR A 73 5.94 -24.97 -3.22
CA THR A 73 4.62 -24.34 -3.19
C THR A 73 3.84 -24.86 -1.99
N LEU A 74 3.03 -24.00 -1.37
CA LEU A 74 2.12 -24.36 -0.29
C LEU A 74 0.70 -23.97 -0.68
N ASN A 75 -0.25 -24.86 -0.45
CA ASN A 75 -1.67 -24.54 -0.52
C ASN A 75 -2.14 -23.82 0.75
N HIS A 76 -3.34 -23.26 0.72
CA HIS A 76 -3.90 -22.51 1.85
C HIS A 76 -3.92 -23.32 3.16
N ASP A 77 -4.43 -24.55 3.12
CA ASP A 77 -4.54 -25.40 4.31
C ASP A 77 -3.16 -25.73 4.89
N GLU A 78 -2.18 -26.05 4.03
CA GLU A 78 -0.81 -26.34 4.44
C GLU A 78 -0.13 -25.12 5.06
N PHE A 79 -0.39 -23.92 4.51
CA PHE A 79 0.10 -22.68 5.09
C PHE A 79 -0.51 -22.43 6.47
N GLU A 80 -1.83 -22.57 6.61
CA GLU A 80 -2.50 -22.37 7.90
C GLU A 80 -1.99 -23.34 8.97
N GLU A 81 -1.81 -24.62 8.63
CA GLU A 81 -1.27 -25.60 9.56
C GLU A 81 0.11 -25.18 10.09
N ILE A 82 1.00 -24.74 9.20
CA ILE A 82 2.37 -24.32 9.56
C ILE A 82 2.35 -22.99 10.33
N PHE A 83 1.45 -22.08 9.95
CA PHE A 83 1.33 -20.77 10.58
C PHE A 83 0.71 -20.82 11.99
N GLN A 84 -0.16 -21.81 12.26
CA GLN A 84 -0.80 -22.02 13.57
C GLN A 84 -0.01 -22.97 14.49
N ALA A 85 0.86 -23.83 13.94
CA ALA A 85 1.67 -24.76 14.72
C ALA A 85 2.79 -24.11 15.54
N VAL A 86 3.09 -22.83 15.27
CA VAL A 86 4.08 -22.00 15.97
C VAL A 86 3.35 -20.94 16.78
#